data_AF-A0A2C9SWN6-F1
#
_entry.id   AF-A0A2C9SWN6-F1
#
_cell.length_a   1.000
_cell.length_b   1.000
_cell.length_c   1.000
_cell.angle_alpha   90.00
_cell.angle_beta   90.00
_cell.angle_gamma   90.00
#
_symmetry.space_group_name_H-M   'P 1'
#
loop_
_entity.id
_entity.type
_entity.pdbx_description
1 polymer ?
#
loop_
_entity_poly.entity_id
_entity_poly.type
_entity_poly.pdbx_seq_one_letter_code
_entity_poly.pdbx_strand_id
1 'polypeptide(L)'
;MVAPRLPGLPTPVQVQQAIRGAFEALGRDLNRLLTIRAAVTPAANPAKGWNPQPGDIIVGNIANKKYWENQGDSNTCVLMSTAMVIGQLTGKMPSKREIVAEAANTPSAIGRTGIEVKTQRTRNGMIYQTEIDEFVYYADSLQILYNHKIAAKATYYTNDQADRAMNDLVTALGNGESVIVTINSDVRESVIADRGAFTGGTVTADHAVTVIAVNVTQKKVYINDTALDPGQGNPLELSYEGFTKIWQPSQYTLITAHVAAPGELSAPAQLQPAA
;
A
#
# COMPACT_ATOMS: atom_id res chain seq x y z
N MET A 1 -30.45 33.53 33.98
CA MET A 1 -29.44 33.36 32.91
C MET A 1 -28.09 33.14 33.57
N VAL A 2 -27.45 32.00 33.32
CA VAL A 2 -26.12 31.65 33.85
C VAL A 2 -25.11 31.91 32.73
N ALA A 3 -24.09 32.73 32.99
CA ALA A 3 -23.04 33.03 32.01
C ALA A 3 -22.14 31.79 31.78
N PRO A 4 -21.70 31.52 30.53
CA PRO A 4 -20.78 30.42 30.26
C PRO A 4 -19.40 30.73 30.86
N ARG A 5 -18.85 29.76 31.60
CA ARG A 5 -17.46 29.83 32.09
C ARG A 5 -16.50 29.68 30.92
N LEU A 6 -15.61 30.66 30.75
CA LEU A 6 -14.49 30.56 29.81
C LEU A 6 -13.58 29.39 30.19
N PRO A 7 -13.00 28.66 29.22
CA PRO A 7 -12.00 27.63 29.51
C PRO A 7 -10.85 28.24 30.31
N GLY A 8 -10.49 27.60 31.42
CA GLY A 8 -9.35 28.01 32.24
C GLY A 8 -8.06 27.90 31.43
N LEU A 9 -7.19 28.91 31.55
CA LEU A 9 -5.85 28.86 30.96
C LEU A 9 -5.09 27.63 31.48
N PRO A 10 -4.28 26.97 30.63
CA PRO A 10 -3.48 25.83 31.05
C PRO A 10 -2.61 26.19 32.26
N THR A 11 -2.59 25.31 33.24
CA THR A 11 -1.71 25.47 34.40
C THR A 11 -0.24 25.37 33.96
N PRO A 12 0.70 25.97 34.71
CA PRO A 12 2.13 25.85 34.42
C PRO A 12 2.60 24.39 34.27
N VAL A 13 1.98 23.46 35.01
CA VAL A 13 2.27 22.02 34.92
C VAL A 13 1.82 21.43 33.57
N GLN A 14 0.63 21.80 33.08
CA GLN A 14 0.14 21.34 31.77
C GLN A 14 1.00 21.86 30.61
N VAL A 15 1.48 23.10 30.71
CA VAL A 15 2.42 23.67 29.73
C VAL A 15 3.74 22.92 29.74
N GLN A 16 4.29 22.61 30.93
CA GLN A 16 5.54 21.85 31.04
C GLN A 16 5.43 20.41 30.52
N GLN A 17 4.27 19.76 30.69
CA GLN A 17 4.02 18.42 30.16
C GLN A 17 3.89 18.43 28.64
N ALA A 18 3.17 19.39 28.07
CA ALA A 18 3.04 19.54 26.62
C ALA A 18 4.40 19.79 25.95
N ILE A 19 5.24 20.64 26.55
CA ILE A 19 6.59 20.92 26.06
C ILE A 19 7.46 19.65 26.13
N ARG A 20 7.44 18.90 27.24
CA ARG A 20 8.19 17.65 27.35
C ARG A 20 7.74 16.61 26.31
N GLY A 21 6.43 16.43 26.14
CA GLY A 21 5.89 15.51 25.12
C GLY A 21 6.31 15.90 23.70
N ALA A 22 6.34 17.20 23.38
CA ALA A 22 6.81 17.70 22.09
C ALA A 22 8.31 17.41 21.86
N PHE A 23 9.16 17.64 22.87
CA PHE A 23 10.60 17.34 22.76
C PHE A 23 10.89 15.83 22.68
N GLU A 24 10.13 15.00 23.38
CA GLU A 24 10.25 13.54 23.28
C GLU A 24 9.80 13.03 21.91
N ALA A 25 8.73 13.60 21.34
CA ALA A 25 8.31 13.29 19.97
C ALA A 25 9.38 13.70 18.95
N LEU A 26 9.92 14.92 19.07
CA LEU A 26 11.00 15.40 18.21
C LEU A 26 12.27 14.52 18.33
N GLY A 27 12.61 14.08 19.55
CA GLY A 27 13.74 13.20 19.81
C GLY A 27 13.57 11.81 19.17
N ARG A 28 12.34 11.27 19.19
CA ARG A 28 12.02 10.00 18.49
C ARG A 28 12.09 10.16 16.98
N ASP A 29 11.60 11.26 16.43
CA ASP A 29 11.66 11.53 14.98
C ASP A 29 13.10 11.73 14.50
N LEU A 30 13.93 12.44 15.27
CA LEU A 30 15.36 12.61 14.98
C LEU A 30 16.13 11.29 15.09
N ASN A 31 15.85 10.46 16.10
CA ASN A 31 16.48 9.13 16.21
C ASN A 31 16.04 8.21 15.06
N ARG A 32 14.80 8.31 14.58
CA ARG A 32 14.34 7.61 13.36
C ARG A 32 15.12 8.09 12.13
N LEU A 33 15.29 9.40 11.94
CA LEU A 33 16.10 9.96 10.85
C LEU A 33 17.58 9.52 10.91
N LEU A 34 18.15 9.41 12.11
CA LEU A 34 19.52 8.92 12.31
C LEU A 34 19.64 7.41 12.06
N THR A 35 18.61 6.63 12.39
CA THR A 35 18.56 5.18 12.12
C THR A 35 18.39 4.89 10.62
N ILE A 36 17.67 5.74 9.88
CA ILE A 36 17.54 5.67 8.42
C ILE A 36 18.91 5.81 7.72
N ARG A 37 19.87 6.54 8.29
CA ARG A 37 21.25 6.63 7.74
C ARG A 37 22.04 5.33 7.81
N ALA A 38 21.62 4.35 8.61
CA ALA A 38 22.36 3.10 8.83
C ALA A 38 21.95 1.92 7.93
N ALA A 39 20.90 2.05 7.10
CA ALA A 39 20.42 0.97 6.24
C ALA A 39 20.68 1.24 4.75
N VAL A 40 21.93 1.56 4.38
CA VAL A 40 22.38 1.43 2.98
C VAL A 40 23.16 0.13 2.85
N THR A 41 22.46 -1.00 2.82
CA THR A 41 23.02 -2.22 2.22
C THR A 41 23.03 -2.03 0.71
N PRO A 42 24.19 -2.13 0.02
CA PRO A 42 24.23 -2.07 -1.43
C PRO A 42 23.40 -3.23 -1.99
N ALA A 43 22.33 -2.93 -2.72
CA ALA A 43 21.56 -3.94 -3.43
C ALA A 43 22.46 -4.57 -4.53
N ALA A 44 22.60 -5.90 -4.54
CA ALA A 44 23.47 -6.66 -5.44
C ALA A 44 23.06 -6.65 -6.93
N ASN A 45 22.13 -5.78 -7.33
CA ASN A 45 21.85 -5.45 -8.72
C ASN A 45 20.99 -4.18 -8.71
N PRO A 46 21.39 -3.03 -9.28
CA PRO A 46 20.51 -1.86 -9.31
C PRO A 46 19.26 -2.21 -10.13
N ALA A 47 18.08 -1.81 -9.63
CA ALA A 47 16.86 -1.90 -10.44
C ALA A 47 17.02 -1.05 -11.70
N LYS A 48 16.41 -1.46 -12.82
CA LYS A 48 16.34 -0.60 -14.02
C LYS A 48 15.68 0.72 -13.61
N GLY A 49 16.34 1.85 -13.86
CA GLY A 49 15.89 3.19 -13.41
C GLY A 49 16.41 3.62 -12.03
N TRP A 50 16.89 2.71 -11.19
CA TRP A 50 17.42 3.06 -9.87
C TRP A 50 18.76 3.81 -9.97
N ASN A 51 18.73 5.13 -9.77
CA ASN A 51 19.90 6.00 -9.78
C ASN A 51 19.88 7.03 -8.64
N PRO A 52 19.99 6.57 -7.37
CA PRO A 52 20.03 7.47 -6.23
C PRO A 52 21.30 8.32 -6.26
N GLN A 53 21.17 9.61 -6.01
CA GLN A 53 22.29 10.53 -5.88
C GLN A 53 22.74 10.62 -4.41
N PRO A 54 24.02 10.95 -4.15
CA PRO A 54 24.48 11.29 -2.81
C PRO A 54 23.61 12.41 -2.20
N GLY A 55 23.02 12.13 -1.04
CA GLY A 55 22.12 13.07 -0.34
C GLY A 55 20.63 12.88 -0.65
N ASP A 56 20.25 11.94 -1.53
CA ASP A 56 18.85 11.59 -1.73
C ASP A 56 18.21 11.02 -0.46
N ILE A 57 16.98 11.46 -0.19
CA ILE A 57 16.13 10.92 0.87
C ILE A 57 15.27 9.82 0.27
N ILE A 58 15.49 8.59 0.71
CA ILE A 58 14.79 7.41 0.25
C ILE A 58 14.07 6.77 1.44
N VAL A 59 12.77 6.52 1.28
CA VAL A 59 11.97 5.73 2.23
C VAL A 59 11.55 4.41 1.58
N GLY A 60 11.28 3.40 2.41
CA GLY A 60 11.05 2.02 1.95
C GLY A 60 12.36 1.30 1.61
N ASN A 61 12.28 0.21 0.85
CA ASN A 61 13.41 -0.64 0.53
C ASN A 61 13.35 -1.16 -0.91
N ILE A 62 14.18 -0.61 -1.79
CA ILE A 62 14.25 -1.03 -3.21
C ILE A 62 14.63 -2.51 -3.38
N ALA A 63 15.30 -3.13 -2.40
CA ALA A 63 15.65 -4.54 -2.45
C ALA A 63 14.40 -5.45 -2.42
N ASN A 64 13.25 -4.92 -1.99
CA ASN A 64 11.96 -5.63 -2.02
C ASN A 64 11.47 -5.93 -3.45
N LYS A 65 12.10 -5.38 -4.49
CA LYS A 65 11.89 -5.81 -5.88
C LYS A 65 12.05 -7.31 -6.09
N LYS A 66 12.85 -7.98 -5.25
CA LYS A 66 13.08 -9.43 -5.32
C LYS A 66 11.82 -10.27 -5.07
N TYR A 67 10.81 -9.69 -4.43
CA TYR A 67 9.52 -10.35 -4.19
C TYR A 67 8.58 -10.26 -5.38
N TRP A 68 8.94 -9.53 -6.43
CA TRP A 68 8.08 -9.44 -7.60
C TRP A 68 7.86 -10.81 -8.27
N GLU A 69 6.59 -11.15 -8.51
CA GLU A 69 6.17 -12.31 -9.28
C GLU A 69 4.97 -11.92 -10.17
N ASN A 70 5.01 -12.29 -11.44
CA ASN A 70 3.96 -11.97 -12.40
C ASN A 70 2.65 -12.70 -12.05
N GLN A 71 1.52 -11.98 -12.12
CA GLN A 71 0.22 -12.57 -11.82
C GLN A 71 -0.34 -13.42 -12.98
N GLY A 72 0.27 -13.38 -14.16
CA GLY A 72 -0.25 -14.00 -15.39
C GLY A 72 -1.61 -13.46 -15.82
N ASP A 73 -2.27 -14.18 -16.72
CA ASP A 73 -3.62 -13.84 -17.20
C ASP A 73 -4.69 -14.27 -16.19
N SER A 74 -4.69 -13.66 -15.00
CA SER A 74 -5.68 -13.93 -13.95
C SER A 74 -5.98 -12.71 -13.10
N ASN A 75 -7.15 -12.67 -12.45
CA ASN A 75 -7.62 -11.58 -11.61
C ASN A 75 -7.04 -11.64 -10.18
N THR A 76 -5.75 -11.92 -10.08
CA THR A 76 -5.03 -12.19 -8.83
C THR A 76 -4.11 -11.05 -8.37
N CYS A 77 -4.19 -9.85 -8.95
CA CYS A 77 -3.34 -8.69 -8.61
C CYS A 77 -3.34 -8.37 -7.10
N VAL A 78 -4.50 -8.44 -6.45
CA VAL A 78 -4.64 -8.23 -5.00
C VAL A 78 -3.89 -9.32 -4.22
N LEU A 79 -4.04 -10.58 -4.63
CA LEU A 79 -3.37 -11.72 -3.97
C LEU A 79 -1.86 -11.63 -4.13
N MET A 80 -1.38 -11.33 -5.33
CA MET A 80 0.06 -11.25 -5.60
C MET A 80 0.69 -10.02 -4.93
N SER A 81 0.02 -8.87 -4.90
CA SER A 81 0.45 -7.72 -4.09
C SER A 81 0.47 -8.05 -2.58
N THR A 82 -0.52 -8.81 -2.10
CA THR A 82 -0.56 -9.28 -0.71
C THR A 82 0.58 -10.23 -0.39
N ALA A 83 0.87 -11.20 -1.28
CA ALA A 83 2.00 -12.11 -1.16
C ALA A 83 3.33 -11.35 -1.10
N MET A 84 3.51 -10.32 -1.94
CA MET A 84 4.69 -9.46 -1.89
C MET A 84 4.82 -8.74 -0.55
N VAL A 85 3.74 -8.18 -0.01
CA VAL A 85 3.75 -7.56 1.33
C VAL A 85 4.14 -8.57 2.42
N ILE A 86 3.59 -9.79 2.39
CA ILE A 86 3.96 -10.86 3.32
C ILE A 86 5.46 -11.15 3.18
N GLY A 87 5.98 -11.25 1.95
CA GLY A 87 7.40 -11.44 1.68
C GLY A 87 8.27 -10.33 2.26
N GLN A 88 7.88 -9.07 2.07
CA GLN A 88 8.60 -7.90 2.56
C GLN A 88 8.70 -7.86 4.08
N LEU A 89 7.60 -8.19 4.77
CA LEU A 89 7.51 -8.10 6.22
C LEU A 89 8.10 -9.33 6.93
N THR A 90 8.02 -10.51 6.33
CA THR A 90 8.38 -11.78 6.99
C THR A 90 9.65 -12.43 6.43
N GLY A 91 10.13 -11.95 5.28
CA GLY A 91 11.19 -12.60 4.52
C GLY A 91 10.73 -13.81 3.71
N LYS A 92 9.47 -14.26 3.85
CA LYS A 92 8.93 -15.49 3.26
C LYS A 92 7.67 -15.18 2.46
N MET A 93 7.84 -14.98 1.16
CA MET A 93 6.70 -14.76 0.27
C MET A 93 6.00 -16.10 -0.04
N PRO A 94 4.67 -16.22 0.15
CA PRO A 94 3.93 -17.36 -0.36
C PRO A 94 3.96 -17.34 -1.89
N SER A 95 4.10 -18.52 -2.50
CA SER A 95 3.98 -18.66 -3.95
C SER A 95 2.56 -18.31 -4.43
N LYS A 96 2.40 -18.01 -5.73
CA LYS A 96 1.08 -17.82 -6.34
C LYS A 96 0.11 -18.95 -6.00
N ARG A 97 0.57 -20.21 -6.03
CA ARG A 97 -0.26 -21.37 -5.71
C ARG A 97 -0.74 -21.37 -4.27
N GLU A 98 0.14 -21.03 -3.32
CA GLU A 98 -0.20 -21.00 -1.89
C GLU A 98 -1.19 -19.87 -1.59
N ILE A 99 -0.96 -18.66 -2.09
CA ILE A 99 -1.84 -17.52 -1.80
C ILE A 99 -3.22 -17.69 -2.46
N VAL A 100 -3.29 -18.29 -3.66
CA VAL A 100 -4.55 -18.64 -4.33
C VAL A 100 -5.30 -19.73 -3.55
N ALA A 101 -4.59 -20.75 -3.08
CA ALA A 101 -5.20 -21.82 -2.28
C ALA A 101 -5.74 -21.28 -0.95
N GLU A 102 -5.01 -20.39 -0.28
CA GLU A 102 -5.48 -19.71 0.93
C GLU A 102 -6.74 -18.89 0.65
N ALA A 103 -6.73 -18.05 -0.39
CA ALA A 103 -7.88 -17.24 -0.78
C ALA A 103 -9.11 -18.09 -1.12
N ALA A 104 -8.91 -19.25 -1.76
CA ALA A 104 -9.99 -20.18 -2.08
C ALA A 104 -10.62 -20.87 -0.86
N ASN A 105 -9.95 -20.84 0.29
CA ASN A 105 -10.42 -21.43 1.54
C ASN A 105 -10.73 -20.37 2.61
N THR A 106 -10.67 -19.08 2.26
CA THR A 106 -10.91 -17.98 3.20
C THR A 106 -12.21 -17.27 2.81
N PRO A 107 -13.19 -17.15 3.73
CA PRO A 107 -14.40 -16.37 3.47
C PRO A 107 -14.07 -14.90 3.14
N SER A 108 -14.71 -14.35 2.11
CA SER A 108 -14.59 -12.93 1.78
C SER A 108 -15.31 -12.09 2.83
N ALA A 109 -14.70 -10.97 3.23
CA ALA A 109 -15.33 -10.00 4.13
C ALA A 109 -16.51 -9.27 3.45
N ILE A 110 -16.54 -9.26 2.11
CA ILE A 110 -17.61 -8.68 1.30
C ILE A 110 -18.73 -9.70 1.03
N GLY A 111 -18.43 -11.01 1.14
CA GLY A 111 -19.43 -12.07 1.18
C GLY A 111 -20.27 -12.22 -0.09
N ARG A 112 -19.67 -12.18 -1.28
CA ARG A 112 -20.42 -12.35 -2.54
C ARG A 112 -20.86 -13.80 -2.76
N THR A 113 -22.17 -14.02 -2.66
CA THR A 113 -22.86 -15.26 -3.09
C THR A 113 -23.77 -14.99 -4.29
N GLY A 114 -24.03 -16.00 -5.13
CA GLY A 114 -24.90 -15.87 -6.30
C GLY A 114 -24.30 -16.47 -7.56
N ILE A 115 -24.83 -16.17 -8.74
CA ILE A 115 -24.28 -16.66 -10.02
C ILE A 115 -23.34 -15.61 -10.62
N GLU A 116 -22.12 -16.00 -10.95
CA GLU A 116 -21.18 -15.18 -11.72
C GLU A 116 -21.65 -15.12 -13.18
N VAL A 117 -21.75 -13.91 -13.73
CA VAL A 117 -22.44 -13.66 -15.01
C VAL A 117 -21.68 -14.25 -16.20
N LYS A 118 -20.35 -14.17 -16.23
CA LYS A 118 -19.52 -14.57 -17.38
C LYS A 118 -19.44 -16.10 -17.55
N THR A 119 -19.39 -16.82 -16.45
CA THR A 119 -19.12 -18.27 -16.36
C THR A 119 -20.35 -19.07 -15.98
N GLN A 120 -21.41 -18.41 -15.50
CA GLN A 120 -22.65 -19.03 -15.02
C GLN A 120 -22.44 -20.02 -13.86
N ARG A 121 -21.36 -19.85 -13.09
CA ARG A 121 -21.05 -20.66 -11.91
C ARG A 121 -21.47 -19.97 -10.63
N THR A 122 -21.76 -20.75 -9.60
CA THR A 122 -22.16 -20.23 -8.28
C THR A 122 -20.94 -19.75 -7.51
N ARG A 123 -20.97 -18.50 -7.04
CA ARG A 123 -20.02 -17.96 -6.07
C ARG A 123 -20.24 -18.61 -4.71
N ASN A 124 -19.17 -19.16 -4.15
CA ASN A 124 -19.18 -19.83 -2.85
C ASN A 124 -18.91 -18.90 -1.64
N GLY A 125 -18.76 -17.58 -1.86
CA GLY A 125 -18.49 -16.60 -0.81
C GLY A 125 -17.05 -16.53 -0.32
N MET A 126 -16.12 -17.31 -0.91
CA MET A 126 -14.69 -17.23 -0.62
C MET A 126 -14.04 -16.06 -1.37
N ILE A 127 -12.87 -15.61 -0.88
CA ILE A 127 -12.10 -14.48 -1.46
C ILE A 127 -11.81 -14.71 -2.94
N TYR A 128 -11.50 -15.95 -3.33
CA TYR A 128 -11.18 -16.27 -4.72
C TYR A 128 -11.68 -17.66 -5.11
N GLN A 129 -12.06 -17.84 -6.37
CA GLN A 129 -12.49 -19.11 -6.93
C GLN A 129 -11.83 -19.28 -8.30
N THR A 130 -10.88 -20.21 -8.39
CA THR A 130 -10.05 -20.42 -9.57
C THR A 130 -10.87 -20.71 -10.82
N GLU A 131 -12.00 -21.37 -10.67
CA GLU A 131 -12.86 -21.80 -11.76
C GLU A 131 -13.72 -20.69 -12.38
N ILE A 132 -13.85 -19.56 -11.69
CA ILE A 132 -14.50 -18.35 -12.21
C ILE A 132 -13.52 -17.20 -12.46
N ASP A 133 -12.36 -17.22 -11.80
CA ASP A 133 -11.33 -16.18 -11.88
C ASP A 133 -11.95 -14.78 -11.72
N GLU A 134 -12.76 -14.58 -10.66
CA GLU A 134 -13.31 -13.25 -10.36
C GLU A 134 -12.23 -12.36 -9.73
N PHE A 135 -12.36 -11.05 -9.94
CA PHE A 135 -11.67 -10.03 -9.15
C PHE A 135 -11.79 -10.28 -7.65
N VAL A 136 -10.63 -10.21 -6.99
CA VAL A 136 -10.51 -10.18 -5.53
C VAL A 136 -10.74 -8.75 -5.05
N TYR A 137 -11.54 -8.59 -3.98
CA TYR A 137 -11.75 -7.26 -3.39
C TYR A 137 -10.50 -6.80 -2.67
N TYR A 138 -10.18 -5.51 -2.77
CA TYR A 138 -9.05 -4.93 -2.05
C TYR A 138 -9.13 -5.14 -0.53
N ALA A 139 -10.35 -5.09 0.03
CA ALA A 139 -10.59 -5.34 1.46
C ALA A 139 -10.24 -6.77 1.89
N ASP A 140 -10.32 -7.76 0.99
CA ASP A 140 -10.01 -9.16 1.30
C ASP A 140 -8.51 -9.39 1.52
N SER A 141 -7.64 -8.48 1.03
CA SER A 141 -6.21 -8.50 1.38
C SER A 141 -5.98 -8.39 2.89
N LEU A 142 -6.84 -7.67 3.62
CA LEU A 142 -6.71 -7.48 5.06
C LEU A 142 -6.90 -8.79 5.82
N GLN A 143 -7.84 -9.64 5.36
CA GLN A 143 -8.08 -10.95 5.96
C GLN A 143 -6.90 -11.90 5.71
N ILE A 144 -6.34 -11.89 4.51
CA ILE A 144 -5.15 -12.69 4.20
C ILE A 144 -3.95 -12.20 5.03
N LEU A 145 -3.69 -10.89 5.09
CA LEU A 145 -2.61 -10.33 5.93
C LEU A 145 -2.79 -10.73 7.41
N TYR A 146 -4.02 -10.68 7.92
CA TYR A 146 -4.34 -11.11 9.28
C TYR A 146 -3.99 -12.60 9.54
N ASN A 147 -4.27 -13.49 8.58
CA ASN A 147 -3.91 -14.91 8.69
C ASN A 147 -2.39 -15.10 8.86
N HIS A 148 -1.60 -14.20 8.26
CA HIS A 148 -0.13 -14.15 8.33
C HIS A 148 0.41 -13.34 9.52
N LYS A 149 -0.43 -12.99 10.50
CA LYS A 149 -0.05 -12.18 11.69
C LYS A 149 0.47 -10.79 11.35
N ILE A 150 -0.02 -10.23 10.25
CA ILE A 150 0.27 -8.87 9.81
C ILE A 150 -0.95 -8.01 10.13
N ALA A 151 -0.73 -6.95 10.91
CA ALA A 151 -1.73 -5.93 11.12
C ALA A 151 -1.79 -5.05 9.87
N ALA A 152 -2.98 -4.72 9.40
CA ALA A 152 -3.17 -3.92 8.21
C ALA A 152 -4.38 -3.01 8.32
N LYS A 153 -4.32 -1.88 7.63
CA LYS A 153 -5.39 -0.88 7.55
C LYS A 153 -5.57 -0.43 6.11
N ALA A 154 -6.83 -0.35 5.66
CA ALA A 154 -7.19 0.28 4.40
C ALA A 154 -7.78 1.67 4.65
N THR A 155 -7.22 2.69 3.99
CA THR A 155 -7.64 4.09 4.06
C THR A 155 -7.92 4.61 2.65
N TYR A 156 -8.94 5.46 2.47
CA TYR A 156 -9.13 6.22 1.22
C TYR A 156 -9.22 7.72 1.50
N TYR A 157 -8.96 8.52 0.49
CA TYR A 157 -8.84 9.98 0.54
C TYR A 157 -9.69 10.61 -0.56
N THR A 158 -10.17 11.83 -0.35
CA THR A 158 -10.85 12.56 -1.42
C THR A 158 -9.87 13.02 -2.52
N ASN A 159 -10.38 13.34 -3.70
CA ASN A 159 -9.53 13.67 -4.86
C ASN A 159 -8.65 14.93 -4.66
N ASP A 160 -9.00 15.79 -3.71
CA ASP A 160 -8.25 16.98 -3.29
C ASP A 160 -7.19 16.70 -2.22
N GLN A 161 -7.10 15.46 -1.72
CA GLN A 161 -6.19 15.04 -0.65
C GLN A 161 -4.93 14.30 -1.17
N ALA A 162 -4.56 14.48 -2.43
CA ALA A 162 -3.41 13.80 -3.05
C ALA A 162 -2.10 13.96 -2.24
N ASP A 163 -1.80 15.19 -1.79
CA ASP A 163 -0.60 15.47 -1.00
C ASP A 163 -0.63 14.77 0.35
N ARG A 164 -1.81 14.70 0.98
CA ARG A 164 -1.99 13.98 2.24
C ARG A 164 -1.79 12.48 2.04
N ALA A 165 -2.39 11.89 1.00
CA ALA A 165 -2.24 10.48 0.70
C ALA A 165 -0.77 10.12 0.41
N MET A 166 -0.04 10.97 -0.33
CA MET A 166 1.39 10.81 -0.56
C MET A 166 2.22 10.91 0.72
N ASN A 167 1.89 11.85 1.61
CA ASN A 167 2.57 11.99 2.90
C ASN A 167 2.34 10.77 3.80
N ASP A 168 1.12 10.25 3.85
CA ASP A 168 0.79 9.06 4.66
C ASP A 168 1.49 7.81 4.10
N LEU A 169 1.56 7.66 2.77
CA LEU A 169 2.34 6.61 2.10
C LEU A 169 3.84 6.70 2.47
N VAL A 170 4.44 7.89 2.34
CA VAL A 170 5.86 8.12 2.68
C VAL A 170 6.12 7.85 4.16
N THR A 171 5.19 8.24 5.02
CA THR A 171 5.27 8.00 6.47
C THR A 171 5.21 6.51 6.79
N ALA A 172 4.28 5.77 6.18
CA ALA A 172 4.16 4.32 6.36
C ALA A 172 5.45 3.60 5.96
N LEU A 173 5.98 3.90 4.76
CA LEU A 173 7.26 3.34 4.31
C LEU A 173 8.44 3.74 5.21
N GLY A 174 8.45 4.98 5.72
CA GLY A 174 9.46 5.46 6.67
C GLY A 174 9.38 4.79 8.04
N ASN A 175 8.19 4.31 8.44
CA ASN A 175 7.98 3.51 9.65
C ASN A 175 8.35 2.03 9.46
N GLY A 176 8.74 1.61 8.25
CA GLY A 176 9.00 0.21 7.93
C GLY A 176 7.76 -0.61 7.61
N GLU A 177 6.61 0.04 7.41
CA GLU A 177 5.40 -0.62 6.92
C GLU A 177 5.54 -0.96 5.44
N SER A 178 4.79 -1.96 4.99
CA SER A 178 4.63 -2.30 3.57
C SER A 178 3.30 -1.74 3.04
N VAL A 179 3.28 -1.39 1.75
CA VAL A 179 2.18 -0.61 1.17
C VAL A 179 1.64 -1.26 -0.10
N ILE A 180 0.32 -1.47 -0.15
CA ILE A 180 -0.44 -1.74 -1.37
C ILE A 180 -1.24 -0.49 -1.72
N VAL A 181 -1.26 -0.12 -3.00
CA VAL A 181 -2.18 0.90 -3.52
C VAL A 181 -3.01 0.30 -4.65
N THR A 182 -4.20 0.84 -4.83
CA THR A 182 -5.10 0.42 -5.90
C THR A 182 -5.09 1.47 -6.99
N ILE A 183 -4.87 1.08 -8.24
CA ILE A 183 -4.68 2.01 -9.35
C ILE A 183 -5.66 1.69 -10.48
N ASN A 184 -5.73 2.56 -11.47
CA ASN A 184 -6.32 2.22 -12.76
C ASN A 184 -5.24 1.83 -13.77
N SER A 185 -5.36 0.63 -14.32
CA SER A 185 -4.38 0.03 -15.23
C SER A 185 -4.32 0.74 -16.60
N ASP A 186 -5.44 1.20 -17.15
CA ASP A 186 -5.45 1.95 -18.42
C ASP A 186 -4.78 3.34 -18.30
N VAL A 187 -4.99 4.03 -17.17
CA VAL A 187 -4.30 5.28 -16.86
C VAL A 187 -2.80 5.00 -16.68
N ARG A 188 -2.43 3.87 -16.06
CA ARG A 188 -1.02 3.44 -15.95
C ARG A 188 -0.39 3.25 -17.32
N GLU A 189 -1.03 2.50 -18.22
CA GLU A 189 -0.53 2.32 -19.58
C GLU A 189 -0.34 3.67 -20.30
N SER A 190 -1.27 4.61 -20.10
CA SER A 190 -1.18 5.95 -20.68
C SER A 190 0.00 6.76 -20.12
N VAL A 191 0.29 6.64 -18.82
CA VAL A 191 1.43 7.28 -18.15
C VAL A 191 2.76 6.67 -18.61
N ILE A 192 2.86 5.33 -18.68
CA ILE A 192 4.09 4.63 -19.10
C ILE A 192 4.40 4.96 -20.56
N ALA A 193 3.40 4.99 -21.43
CA ALA A 193 3.56 5.28 -22.85
C ALA A 193 3.76 6.77 -23.15
N ASP A 194 3.78 7.64 -22.13
CA ASP A 194 3.84 9.11 -22.25
C ASP A 194 2.78 9.68 -23.21
N ARG A 195 1.58 9.09 -23.20
CA ARG A 195 0.48 9.44 -24.12
C ARG A 195 -0.34 10.65 -23.65
N GLY A 196 0.14 11.41 -22.67
CA GLY A 196 -0.57 12.58 -22.13
C GLY A 196 -1.77 12.23 -21.23
N ALA A 197 -2.89 12.93 -21.40
CA ALA A 197 -4.11 12.69 -20.61
C ALA A 197 -4.85 11.43 -21.08
N PHE A 198 -5.27 10.59 -20.14
CA PHE A 198 -6.20 9.49 -20.44
C PHE A 198 -7.55 10.08 -20.86
N THR A 199 -8.06 9.69 -22.03
CA THR A 199 -9.28 10.27 -22.64
C THR A 199 -10.44 9.27 -22.76
N GLY A 200 -10.36 8.09 -22.12
CA GLY A 200 -11.36 7.03 -22.22
C GLY A 200 -12.04 6.64 -20.89
N GLY A 201 -13.14 5.88 -20.97
CA GLY A 201 -13.65 5.00 -19.90
C GLY A 201 -14.12 5.62 -18.57
N THR A 202 -14.66 4.76 -17.70
CA THR A 202 -14.86 5.08 -16.27
C THR A 202 -13.51 4.94 -15.57
N VAL A 203 -12.97 6.04 -15.05
CA VAL A 203 -11.72 6.08 -14.26
C VAL A 203 -11.97 5.57 -12.84
N THR A 204 -12.23 4.27 -12.70
CA THR A 204 -12.26 3.57 -11.40
C THR A 204 -11.04 2.68 -11.27
N ALA A 205 -10.59 2.43 -10.03
CA ALA A 205 -9.53 1.47 -9.78
C ALA A 205 -9.93 0.05 -10.22
N ASP A 206 -9.00 -0.67 -10.82
CA ASP A 206 -9.16 -2.05 -11.31
C ASP A 206 -7.97 -2.95 -10.96
N HIS A 207 -6.88 -2.39 -10.42
CA HIS A 207 -5.62 -3.09 -10.24
C HIS A 207 -4.97 -2.77 -8.89
N ALA A 208 -4.17 -3.68 -8.36
CA ALA A 208 -3.43 -3.49 -7.11
C ALA A 208 -1.94 -3.67 -7.35
N VAL A 209 -1.15 -2.74 -6.83
CA VAL A 209 0.32 -2.73 -6.93
C VAL A 209 0.95 -2.49 -5.57
N THR A 210 2.19 -2.93 -5.41
CA THR A 210 2.92 -2.77 -4.14
C THR A 210 3.98 -1.69 -4.27
N VAL A 211 3.92 -0.66 -3.42
CA VAL A 211 4.94 0.40 -3.39
C VAL A 211 6.10 -0.07 -2.54
N ILE A 212 7.30 -0.12 -3.12
CA ILE A 212 8.48 -0.68 -2.43
C ILE A 212 9.47 0.37 -1.98
N ALA A 213 9.53 1.52 -2.64
CA ALA A 213 10.40 2.62 -2.26
C ALA A 213 9.91 3.95 -2.85
N VAL A 214 10.31 5.04 -2.20
CA VAL A 214 10.09 6.40 -2.68
C VAL A 214 11.37 7.20 -2.51
N ASN A 215 11.88 7.77 -3.60
CA ASN A 215 12.92 8.79 -3.56
C ASN A 215 12.25 10.16 -3.46
N VAL A 216 12.24 10.71 -2.24
CA VAL A 216 11.55 11.96 -1.91
C VAL A 216 12.26 13.16 -2.54
N THR A 217 13.59 13.13 -2.63
CA THR A 217 14.39 14.20 -3.23
C THR A 217 14.13 14.29 -4.74
N GLN A 218 14.13 13.15 -5.43
CA GLN A 218 13.93 13.10 -6.88
C GLN A 218 12.45 13.04 -7.29
N LYS A 219 11.53 12.95 -6.33
CA LYS A 219 10.08 12.77 -6.55
C LYS A 219 9.78 11.55 -7.43
N LYS A 220 10.37 10.41 -7.06
CA LYS A 220 10.17 9.11 -7.74
C LYS A 220 9.54 8.08 -6.82
N VAL A 221 8.57 7.33 -7.34
CA VAL A 221 7.93 6.19 -6.68
C VAL A 221 8.32 4.92 -7.42
N TYR A 222 8.69 3.89 -6.68
CA TYR A 222 9.05 2.57 -7.21
C TYR A 222 8.00 1.56 -6.78
N ILE A 223 7.36 0.93 -7.76
CA ILE A 223 6.31 -0.07 -7.53
C ILE A 223 6.68 -1.42 -8.12
N ASN A 224 6.30 -2.49 -7.44
CA ASN A 224 6.19 -3.81 -8.03
C ASN A 224 4.78 -3.96 -8.57
N ASP A 225 4.66 -4.06 -9.90
CA ASP A 225 3.38 -4.25 -10.59
C ASP A 225 3.35 -5.65 -11.21
N THR A 226 2.47 -6.50 -10.71
CA THR A 226 2.39 -7.92 -11.08
C THR A 226 1.78 -8.16 -12.46
N ALA A 227 1.17 -7.13 -13.06
CA ALA A 227 0.64 -7.19 -14.43
C ALA A 227 1.71 -6.91 -15.50
N LEU A 228 2.86 -6.34 -15.12
CA LEU A 228 3.96 -6.11 -16.05
C LEU A 228 4.68 -7.41 -16.37
N ASP A 229 5.16 -7.57 -17.61
CA ASP A 229 6.04 -8.69 -17.94
C ASP A 229 7.42 -8.53 -17.26
N PRO A 230 8.15 -9.63 -16.95
CA PRO A 230 9.49 -9.54 -16.37
C PRO A 230 10.46 -8.64 -17.17
N GLY A 231 10.27 -8.54 -18.49
CA GLY A 231 11.08 -7.72 -19.38
C GLY A 231 10.69 -6.24 -19.46
N GLN A 232 9.51 -5.86 -18.97
CA GLN A 232 9.00 -4.47 -19.05
C GLN A 232 9.57 -3.54 -17.97
N GLY A 233 10.25 -4.11 -16.96
CA GLY A 233 10.97 -3.37 -15.93
C GLY A 233 10.23 -3.40 -14.60
N ASN A 234 10.70 -4.26 -13.69
CA ASN A 234 10.29 -4.27 -12.29
C ASN A 234 11.51 -4.01 -11.38
N PRO A 235 11.41 -3.11 -10.38
CA PRO A 235 10.25 -2.26 -10.11
C PRO A 235 10.05 -1.20 -11.20
N LEU A 236 8.80 -0.83 -11.45
CA LEU A 236 8.44 0.31 -12.29
C LEU A 236 8.73 1.61 -11.53
N GLU A 237 9.43 2.53 -12.19
CA GLU A 237 9.66 3.88 -11.69
C GLU A 237 8.63 4.86 -12.26
N LEU A 238 8.01 5.66 -11.40
CA LEU A 238 7.09 6.72 -11.76
C LEU A 238 7.51 8.04 -11.12
N SER A 239 7.25 9.16 -11.79
CA SER A 239 7.26 10.46 -11.10
C SER A 239 6.10 10.51 -10.09
N TYR A 240 6.18 11.40 -9.09
CA TYR A 240 5.06 11.64 -8.17
C TYR A 240 3.77 11.96 -8.92
N GLU A 241 3.84 12.80 -9.96
CA GLU A 241 2.69 13.16 -10.79
C GLU A 241 2.11 11.95 -11.53
N GLY A 242 2.97 11.14 -12.15
CA GLY A 242 2.53 9.93 -12.82
C GLY A 242 1.88 8.94 -11.85
N PHE A 243 2.47 8.77 -10.67
CA PHE A 243 1.94 7.89 -9.63
C PHE A 243 0.60 8.38 -9.06
N THR A 244 0.46 9.66 -8.71
CA THR A 244 -0.81 10.18 -8.19
C THR A 244 -1.90 10.14 -9.25
N LYS A 245 -1.56 10.31 -10.54
CA LYS A 245 -2.51 10.19 -11.64
C LYS A 245 -3.09 8.78 -11.79
N ILE A 246 -2.28 7.72 -11.66
CA ILE A 246 -2.77 6.33 -11.73
C ILE A 246 -3.53 5.92 -10.46
N TRP A 247 -3.24 6.58 -9.33
CA TRP A 247 -3.79 6.27 -8.02
C TRP A 247 -5.11 6.99 -7.73
N GLN A 248 -5.29 8.21 -8.26
CA GLN A 248 -6.48 9.04 -8.09
C GLN A 248 -7.82 8.34 -8.40
N PRO A 249 -7.94 7.49 -9.44
CA PRO A 249 -9.17 6.72 -9.73
C PRO A 249 -9.68 5.85 -8.57
N SER A 250 -8.82 5.56 -7.60
CA SER A 250 -9.17 4.80 -6.39
C SER A 250 -9.49 5.66 -5.17
N GLN A 251 -9.60 6.98 -5.31
CA GLN A 251 -9.64 7.89 -4.16
C GLN A 251 -8.38 7.72 -3.30
N TYR A 252 -7.23 7.58 -3.95
CA TYR A 252 -5.94 7.30 -3.33
C TYR A 252 -6.00 6.19 -2.26
N THR A 253 -6.73 5.10 -2.54
CA THR A 253 -6.86 4.01 -1.57
C THR A 253 -5.50 3.41 -1.25
N LEU A 254 -5.16 3.46 0.03
CA LEU A 254 -3.89 3.08 0.65
C LEU A 254 -4.13 1.93 1.61
N ILE A 255 -3.44 0.82 1.42
CA ILE A 255 -3.39 -0.27 2.39
C ILE A 255 -1.99 -0.31 2.98
N THR A 256 -1.87 -0.03 4.27
CA THR A 256 -0.59 -0.15 4.98
C THR A 256 -0.61 -1.37 5.89
N ALA A 257 0.56 -1.97 6.09
CA ALA A 257 0.70 -3.22 6.79
C ALA A 257 2.03 -3.33 7.53
N HIS A 258 2.01 -3.93 8.71
CA HIS A 258 3.20 -4.21 9.52
C HIS A 258 3.04 -5.51 10.31
N VAL A 259 4.18 -6.10 10.70
CA VAL A 259 4.16 -7.27 11.58
C VAL A 259 3.53 -6.87 12.91
N ALA A 260 2.44 -7.54 13.28
CA ALA A 260 1.70 -7.17 14.48
C ALA A 260 2.52 -7.43 15.74
N ALA A 261 2.51 -6.48 16.67
CA ALA A 261 3.02 -6.69 18.01
C ALA A 261 2.12 -7.69 18.78
N PRO A 262 2.65 -8.36 19.83
CA PRO A 262 1.82 -9.20 20.69
C PRO A 262 0.60 -8.44 21.24
N GLY A 263 -0.61 -8.95 20.96
CA GLY A 263 -1.88 -8.36 21.40
C GLY A 263 -2.43 -7.25 20.50
N GLU A 264 -1.76 -6.89 19.40
CA GLU A 264 -2.22 -5.84 18.48
C GLU A 264 -3.30 -6.34 17.50
N LEU A 265 -3.27 -7.62 17.12
CA LEU A 265 -4.18 -8.17 16.13
C LEU A 265 -5.64 -8.07 16.59
N SER A 266 -6.38 -7.17 15.97
CA SER A 266 -7.84 -7.16 15.95
C SER A 266 -8.36 -7.75 14.64
N ALA A 267 -9.64 -8.12 14.61
CA ALA A 267 -10.29 -8.51 13.36
C ALA A 267 -10.05 -7.46 12.25
N PRO A 268 -9.90 -7.88 10.97
CA PRO A 268 -9.64 -6.96 9.87
C PRO A 268 -10.66 -5.82 9.84
N ALA A 269 -10.17 -4.58 9.90
CA ALA A 269 -11.02 -3.41 9.79
C ALA A 269 -11.51 -3.26 8.34
N GLN A 270 -12.71 -2.71 8.14
CA GLN A 270 -13.17 -2.34 6.81
C GLN A 270 -12.41 -1.11 6.28
N LEU A 271 -12.55 -0.83 4.99
CA LEU A 271 -12.04 0.40 4.37
C LEU A 271 -12.62 1.63 5.07
N GLN A 272 -11.75 2.59 5.45
CA GLN A 272 -12.14 3.79 6.20
C GLN A 272 -11.69 5.08 5.51
N PRO A 273 -12.45 6.19 5.62
CA PRO A 273 -11.97 7.49 5.16
C PRO A 273 -10.77 7.93 6.00
N ALA A 274 -9.86 8.68 5.39
CA ALA A 274 -8.80 9.36 6.11
C ALA A 274 -9.42 10.39 7.08
N ALA A 275 -9.13 10.22 8.38
CA ALA A 275 -9.67 11.06 9.46
C ALA A 275 -9.26 12.53 9.38
#